data_AF-A0A495VX02-F1
#
_entry.id   AF-A0A495VX02-F1
#
_cell.length_a   1.000
_cell.length_b   1.000
_cell.length_c   1.000
_cell.angle_alpha   90.00
_cell.angle_beta   90.00
_cell.angle_gamma   90.00
#
_symmetry.space_group_name_H-M   'P 1'
#
loop_
_entity.id
_entity.type
_entity.pdbx_description
1 polymer ?
#
loop_
_entity_poly.entity_id
_entity_poly.type
_entity_poly.pdbx_seq_one_letter_code
_entity_poly.pdbx_strand_id
1 'polypeptide(L)'
;MSNDDTWVRLHTGWEPRELGWALWQPGYVAHPWPREELRTGFAFYICQEIPAGGRGIVARATVTKLVRTTEVKSPEDAYQRIADTLFDDDLTIPPEDWRANRYNGHKTASPWPQQLTAWRSETEEVGPYVLPELSSFPRSGWLHTSRIAL
;
A
#
# COMPACT_ATOMS: atom_id res chain seq x y z
N MET A 1 13.89 26.41 -1.87
CA MET A 1 13.81 25.19 -2.71
C MET A 1 12.99 24.21 -1.89
N SER A 2 11.73 23.99 -2.27
CA SER A 2 10.90 23.00 -1.59
C SER A 2 11.50 21.63 -1.91
N ASN A 3 12.01 20.92 -0.90
CA ASN A 3 12.24 19.49 -1.05
C ASN A 3 10.86 18.86 -1.03
N ASP A 4 10.20 18.78 -2.18
CA ASP A 4 8.94 18.07 -2.33
C ASP A 4 9.26 16.58 -2.38
N ASP A 5 9.63 16.04 -1.22
CA ASP A 5 9.88 14.63 -1.06
C ASP A 5 8.60 13.86 -1.40
N THR A 6 8.71 12.96 -2.36
CA THR A 6 7.58 12.25 -2.96
C THR A 6 7.59 10.79 -2.55
N TRP A 7 6.42 10.30 -2.12
CA TRP A 7 6.19 8.90 -1.82
C TRP A 7 5.58 8.19 -3.03
N VAL A 8 6.14 7.03 -3.39
CA VAL A 8 5.61 6.15 -4.42
C VAL A 8 5.39 4.77 -3.83
N ARG A 9 4.21 4.20 -4.04
CA ARG A 9 3.86 2.83 -3.64
C ARG A 9 3.85 1.91 -4.85
N LEU A 10 4.60 0.81 -4.78
CA LEU A 10 4.49 -0.26 -5.76
C LEU A 10 3.18 -1.04 -5.57
N HIS A 11 2.31 -0.97 -6.56
CA HIS A 11 1.11 -1.76 -6.66
C HIS A 11 1.39 -3.04 -7.46
N THR A 12 1.20 -4.20 -6.84
CA THR A 12 1.60 -5.50 -7.39
C THR A 12 0.44 -6.25 -8.06
N GLY A 13 -0.40 -5.52 -8.79
CA GLY A 13 -1.42 -6.08 -9.68
C GLY A 13 -2.59 -6.78 -8.98
N TRP A 14 -3.05 -6.25 -7.84
CA TRP A 14 -4.23 -6.77 -7.15
C TRP A 14 -5.28 -5.67 -7.10
N GLU A 15 -6.54 -5.95 -7.46
CA GLU A 15 -7.59 -4.93 -7.38
C GLU A 15 -8.41 -5.11 -6.09
N PRO A 16 -9.00 -4.04 -5.53
CA PRO A 16 -8.95 -2.63 -5.98
C PRO A 16 -7.68 -1.86 -5.59
N ARG A 17 -7.18 -1.02 -6.50
CA ARG A 17 -6.02 -0.13 -6.31
C ARG A 17 -6.16 0.84 -5.14
N GLU A 18 -7.39 1.23 -4.80
CA GLU A 18 -7.77 2.19 -3.76
C GLU A 18 -7.38 1.70 -2.36
N LEU A 19 -7.33 0.39 -2.17
CA LEU A 19 -7.05 -0.23 -0.89
C LEU A 19 -5.56 -0.61 -0.80
N GLY A 20 -5.00 -0.60 0.41
CA GLY A 20 -3.64 -1.02 0.65
C GLY A 20 -3.46 -1.52 2.08
N TRP A 21 -2.59 -2.51 2.28
CA TRP A 21 -2.21 -2.96 3.61
C TRP A 21 -0.78 -3.47 3.65
N ALA A 22 -0.23 -3.51 4.86
CA ALA A 22 1.01 -4.16 5.18
C ALA A 22 0.89 -4.90 6.51
N LEU A 23 1.46 -6.10 6.54
CA LEU A 23 1.61 -6.94 7.71
C LEU A 23 3.10 -7.14 7.98
N TRP A 24 3.54 -6.83 9.19
CA TRP A 24 4.93 -6.96 9.62
C TRP A 24 5.06 -7.84 10.86
N GLN A 25 6.18 -8.55 10.97
CA GLN A 25 6.48 -9.24 12.22
C GLN A 25 6.74 -8.21 13.33
N PRO A 26 6.36 -8.48 14.59
CA PRO A 26 6.70 -7.62 15.71
C PRO A 26 8.21 -7.33 15.73
N GLY A 27 8.58 -6.07 15.92
CA GLY A 27 9.97 -5.60 15.89
C GLY A 27 10.58 -5.39 14.50
N TYR A 28 9.89 -5.74 13.40
CA TYR A 28 10.39 -5.43 12.06
C TYR A 28 10.29 -3.93 11.75
N VAL A 29 11.40 -3.33 11.36
CA VAL A 29 11.51 -1.91 11.02
C VAL A 29 11.51 -1.79 9.49
N ALA A 30 10.32 -1.67 8.88
CA ALA A 30 10.21 -1.40 7.44
C ALA A 30 10.87 -0.06 7.09
N HIS A 31 11.69 -0.04 6.04
CA HIS A 31 12.34 1.16 5.53
C HIS A 31 12.51 1.11 4.00
N PRO A 32 12.20 2.20 3.27
CA PRO A 32 11.48 3.38 3.76
C PRO A 32 10.01 3.04 4.03
N TRP A 33 9.38 3.76 4.95
CA TRP A 33 7.97 3.59 5.30
C TRP A 33 7.43 4.93 5.83
N PRO A 34 6.28 5.43 5.32
CA PRO A 34 5.70 6.72 5.73
C PRO A 34 5.04 6.59 7.11
N ARG A 35 5.84 6.47 8.19
CA ARG A 35 5.29 6.17 9.53
C ARG A 35 4.44 7.29 10.07
N GLU A 36 4.94 8.52 9.95
CA GLU A 36 4.31 9.71 10.52
C GLU A 36 3.40 10.38 9.51
N GLU A 37 3.71 10.20 8.23
CA GLU A 37 3.02 10.82 7.10
C GLU A 37 1.77 10.07 6.70
N LEU A 38 1.70 8.74 6.86
CA LEU A 38 0.54 7.94 6.47
C LEU A 38 -0.65 8.21 7.41
N ARG A 39 -1.49 9.16 7.00
CA ARG A 39 -2.71 9.63 7.67
C ARG A 39 -3.74 10.08 6.64
N THR A 40 -4.98 10.31 7.04
CA THR A 40 -5.99 10.91 6.15
C THR A 40 -5.48 12.23 5.55
N GLY A 41 -5.64 12.40 4.24
CA GLY A 41 -5.08 13.51 3.47
C GLY A 41 -3.65 13.32 2.98
N PHE A 42 -2.97 12.23 3.37
CA PHE A 42 -1.65 11.90 2.84
C PHE A 42 -1.75 11.53 1.36
N ALA A 43 -0.96 12.20 0.52
CA ALA A 43 -0.89 11.95 -0.90
C ALA A 43 0.39 11.19 -1.27
N PHE A 44 0.26 10.21 -2.17
CA PHE A 44 1.37 9.45 -2.73
C PHE A 44 1.05 9.05 -4.17
N TYR A 45 2.04 8.59 -4.93
CA TYR A 45 1.83 8.05 -6.27
C TYR A 45 1.79 6.53 -6.26
N ILE A 46 0.97 5.96 -7.16
CA ILE A 46 0.87 4.53 -7.39
C ILE A 46 1.68 4.18 -8.62
N CYS A 47 2.63 3.27 -8.45
CA CYS A 47 3.44 2.70 -9.50
C CYS A 47 3.03 1.26 -9.75
N GLN A 48 2.84 0.86 -11.00
CA GLN A 48 2.54 -0.52 -11.37
C GLN A 48 3.24 -0.93 -12.66
N GLU A 49 3.17 -2.21 -13.01
CA GLU A 49 3.63 -2.69 -14.32
C GLU A 49 2.73 -2.14 -15.44
N ILE A 50 3.33 -1.71 -16.54
CA ILE A 50 2.62 -1.13 -17.69
C ILE A 50 2.68 -2.04 -18.92
N PRO A 51 1.70 -1.99 -19.84
CA PRO A 51 1.65 -2.89 -21.01
C PRO A 51 2.88 -2.84 -21.93
N ALA A 52 3.53 -1.67 -22.02
CA ALA A 52 4.75 -1.48 -22.81
C ALA A 52 6.01 -2.12 -22.18
N GLY A 53 5.87 -2.74 -21.01
CA GLY A 53 6.97 -3.28 -20.21
C GLY A 53 7.51 -2.27 -19.20
N GLY A 54 8.09 -2.79 -18.13
CA GLY A 54 8.60 -1.97 -17.02
C GLY A 54 7.50 -1.46 -16.09
N ARG A 55 7.83 -0.40 -15.34
CA ARG A 55 6.95 0.18 -14.32
C ARG A 55 6.75 1.67 -14.56
N GLY A 56 5.55 2.15 -14.28
CA GLY A 56 5.21 3.56 -14.38
C GLY A 56 4.29 4.00 -13.25
N ILE A 57 4.39 5.28 -12.89
CA ILE A 57 3.39 5.95 -12.06
C ILE A 57 2.13 6.12 -12.90
N VAL A 58 1.00 5.60 -12.43
CA VAL A 58 -0.28 5.62 -13.17
C VAL A 58 -1.33 6.49 -12.50
N ALA A 59 -1.27 6.63 -11.18
CA ALA A 59 -2.26 7.37 -10.41
C ALA A 59 -1.61 8.12 -9.25
N ARG A 60 -2.24 9.21 -8.86
CA ARG A 60 -2.06 9.85 -7.56
C ARG A 60 -3.14 9.31 -6.62
N ALA A 61 -2.77 9.01 -5.39
CA ALA A 61 -3.67 8.48 -4.37
C ALA A 61 -3.65 9.40 -3.15
N THR A 62 -4.83 9.67 -2.58
CA THR A 62 -4.99 10.43 -1.34
C THR A 62 -5.71 9.58 -0.31
N VAL A 63 -5.07 9.34 0.83
CA VAL A 63 -5.63 8.48 1.89
C VAL A 63 -6.89 9.11 2.47
N THR A 64 -7.99 8.34 2.49
CA THR A 64 -9.28 8.76 3.05
C THR A 64 -9.59 8.06 4.38
N LYS A 65 -9.26 6.78 4.51
CA LYS A 65 -9.44 5.98 5.74
C LYS A 65 -8.15 5.24 6.10
N LEU A 66 -7.92 5.01 7.40
CA LEU A 66 -6.70 4.39 7.91
C LEU A 66 -6.98 3.49 9.12
N VAL A 67 -6.49 2.25 9.06
CA VAL A 67 -6.16 1.43 10.22
C VAL A 67 -4.73 1.76 10.62
N ARG A 68 -4.57 2.52 11.72
CA ARG A 68 -3.24 2.80 12.30
C ARG A 68 -2.57 1.48 12.69
N THR A 69 -1.23 1.49 12.71
CA THR A 69 -0.43 0.32 13.07
C THR A 69 -0.93 -0.29 14.38
N THR A 70 -1.42 -1.53 14.29
CA THR A 70 -1.98 -2.27 15.42
C THR A 70 -1.55 -3.71 15.36
N GLU A 71 -1.45 -4.35 16.53
CA GLU A 71 -1.28 -5.79 16.59
C GLU A 71 -2.56 -6.52 16.17
N VAL A 72 -2.40 -7.59 15.40
CA VAL A 72 -3.44 -8.52 14.97
C VAL A 72 -2.99 -9.95 15.25
N LYS A 73 -3.90 -10.78 15.76
CA LYS A 73 -3.56 -12.11 16.31
C LYS A 73 -3.71 -13.25 15.31
N SER A 74 -4.43 -13.04 14.21
CA SER A 74 -4.62 -14.02 13.16
C SER A 74 -4.96 -13.35 11.82
N PRO A 75 -4.93 -14.09 10.69
CA PRO A 75 -5.40 -13.57 9.41
C PRO A 75 -6.86 -13.08 9.45
N GLU A 76 -7.73 -13.78 10.20
CA GLU A 76 -9.13 -13.40 10.41
C GLU A 76 -9.25 -12.06 11.12
N ASP A 77 -8.50 -11.86 12.21
CA ASP A 77 -8.46 -10.60 12.93
C ASP A 77 -7.96 -9.47 12.02
N ALA A 78 -6.90 -9.72 11.24
CA ALA A 78 -6.39 -8.74 10.28
C ALA A 78 -7.43 -8.35 9.22
N TYR A 79 -8.12 -9.33 8.64
CA TYR A 79 -9.19 -9.08 7.67
C TYR A 79 -10.34 -8.30 8.31
N GLN A 80 -10.81 -8.70 9.49
CA GLN A 80 -11.92 -8.05 10.17
C GLN A 80 -11.60 -6.58 10.47
N ARG A 81 -10.38 -6.27 10.93
CA ARG A 81 -9.92 -4.88 11.15
C ARG A 81 -9.96 -4.04 9.88
N ILE A 82 -9.52 -4.62 8.76
CA ILE A 82 -9.56 -3.98 7.44
C ILE A 82 -11.02 -3.73 7.04
N ALA A 83 -11.85 -4.77 7.11
CA ALA A 83 -13.24 -4.70 6.69
C ALA A 83 -14.04 -3.66 7.49
N ASP A 84 -13.97 -3.73 8.82
CA ASP A 84 -14.70 -2.82 9.72
C ASP A 84 -14.34 -1.35 9.51
N THR A 85 -13.10 -1.07 9.10
CA THR A 85 -12.59 0.30 9.02
C THR A 85 -12.62 0.87 7.60
N LEU A 86 -12.32 0.04 6.60
CA LEU A 86 -12.00 0.51 5.25
C LEU A 86 -13.08 0.17 4.22
N PHE A 87 -13.92 -0.83 4.48
CA PHE A 87 -14.99 -1.20 3.55
C PHE A 87 -16.22 -0.30 3.71
N ASP A 88 -17.01 -0.26 2.65
CA ASP A 88 -18.36 0.30 2.59
C ASP A 88 -19.11 -0.33 1.41
N ASP A 89 -20.30 0.20 1.09
CA ASP A 89 -21.17 -0.34 0.05
C ASP A 89 -20.50 -0.42 -1.33
N ASP A 90 -19.53 0.46 -1.61
CA ASP A 90 -18.82 0.53 -2.88
C ASP A 90 -17.48 -0.24 -2.89
N LEU A 91 -16.98 -0.64 -1.72
CA LEU A 91 -15.67 -1.29 -1.58
C LEU A 91 -15.74 -2.45 -0.60
N THR A 92 -15.88 -3.66 -1.13
CA THR A 92 -15.87 -4.90 -0.34
C THR A 92 -14.95 -5.91 -1.03
N ILE A 93 -14.19 -6.67 -0.24
CA ILE A 93 -13.41 -7.81 -0.74
C ILE A 93 -13.85 -9.04 0.04
N PRO A 94 -14.30 -10.11 -0.62
CA PRO A 94 -14.59 -11.37 0.05
C PRO A 94 -13.37 -11.89 0.84
N PRO A 95 -13.57 -12.48 2.03
CA PRO A 95 -12.46 -13.00 2.83
C PRO A 95 -11.56 -13.98 2.07
N GLU A 96 -12.15 -14.81 1.21
CA GLU A 96 -11.46 -15.77 0.35
C GLU A 96 -10.55 -15.09 -0.68
N ASP A 97 -10.99 -14.00 -1.29
CA ASP A 97 -10.21 -13.25 -2.28
C ASP A 97 -9.06 -12.51 -1.62
N TRP A 98 -9.32 -11.91 -0.44
CA TRP A 98 -8.27 -11.31 0.36
C TRP A 98 -7.22 -12.36 0.74
N ARG A 99 -7.62 -13.56 1.18
CA ARG A 99 -6.69 -14.65 1.51
C ARG A 99 -5.95 -15.19 0.29
N ALA A 100 -6.59 -15.26 -0.87
CA ALA A 100 -6.02 -15.74 -2.11
C ALA A 100 -4.92 -14.80 -2.65
N ASN A 101 -4.89 -13.54 -2.21
CA ASN A 101 -3.78 -12.64 -2.49
C ASN A 101 -2.45 -13.28 -2.05
N ARG A 102 -1.51 -13.43 -2.98
CA ARG A 102 -0.21 -14.09 -2.75
C ARG A 102 0.55 -13.48 -1.56
N TYR A 103 0.45 -12.18 -1.34
CA TYR A 103 1.06 -11.52 -0.19
C TYR A 103 0.47 -12.06 1.12
N ASN A 104 -0.85 -12.19 1.20
CA ASN A 104 -1.56 -12.69 2.38
C ASN A 104 -1.34 -14.19 2.60
N GLY A 105 -1.22 -14.98 1.53
CA GLY A 105 -0.80 -16.39 1.63
C GLY A 105 0.55 -16.54 2.34
N HIS A 106 1.58 -15.77 1.93
CA HIS A 106 2.89 -15.80 2.61
C HIS A 106 2.83 -15.31 4.06
N LYS A 107 2.02 -14.27 4.33
CA LYS A 107 1.88 -13.72 5.69
C LYS A 107 1.12 -14.66 6.62
N THR A 108 0.15 -15.39 6.10
CA THR A 108 -0.59 -16.40 6.86
C THR A 108 0.30 -17.55 7.33
N ALA A 109 1.29 -17.93 6.51
CA ALA A 109 2.29 -18.94 6.87
C ALA A 109 3.37 -18.45 7.86
N SER A 110 3.41 -17.15 8.17
CA SER A 110 4.36 -16.57 9.13
C SER A 110 3.81 -16.62 10.57
N PRO A 111 4.66 -16.56 11.60
CA PRO A 111 4.20 -16.51 12.99
C PRO A 111 3.27 -15.33 13.27
N TRP A 112 2.37 -15.52 14.22
CA TRP A 112 1.46 -14.51 14.75
C TRP A 112 1.76 -14.28 16.24
N PRO A 113 1.56 -13.07 16.79
CA PRO A 113 0.88 -11.92 16.18
C PRO A 113 1.71 -11.16 15.13
N GLN A 114 1.06 -10.30 14.35
CA GLN A 114 1.68 -9.39 13.37
C GLN A 114 1.19 -7.96 13.58
N GLN A 115 1.91 -6.98 13.03
CA GLN A 115 1.56 -5.57 13.02
C GLN A 115 0.89 -5.24 11.69
N LEU A 116 -0.36 -4.79 11.74
CA LEU A 116 -1.18 -4.37 10.60
C LEU A 116 -1.19 -2.86 10.48
N THR A 117 -0.87 -2.34 9.30
CA THR A 117 -1.27 -1.00 8.84
C THR A 117 -2.06 -1.15 7.55
N ALA A 118 -3.22 -0.52 7.44
CA ALA A 118 -4.03 -0.58 6.23
C ALA A 118 -4.68 0.76 5.95
N TRP A 119 -4.87 1.09 4.68
CA TRP A 119 -5.40 2.37 4.25
C TRP A 119 -6.31 2.20 3.03
N ARG A 120 -7.26 3.12 2.91
CA ARG A 120 -8.04 3.35 1.69
C ARG A 120 -7.70 4.72 1.15
N SER A 121 -7.71 4.85 -0.16
CA SER A 121 -7.42 6.09 -0.86
C SER A 121 -8.44 6.34 -1.95
N GLU A 122 -8.66 7.61 -2.26
CA GLU A 122 -9.18 8.01 -3.57
C GLU A 122 -8.02 8.07 -4.57
N THR A 123 -8.29 7.71 -5.81
CA THR A 123 -7.28 7.66 -6.88
C THR A 123 -7.65 8.60 -8.02
N GLU A 124 -6.65 9.28 -8.59
CA GLU A 124 -6.75 10.12 -9.78
C GLU A 124 -5.72 9.62 -10.78
N GLU A 125 -6.12 9.33 -12.01
CA GLU A 125 -5.18 8.92 -13.07
C GLU A 125 -4.30 10.10 -13.48
N VAL A 126 -2.99 9.89 -13.49
CA VAL A 126 -2.02 10.94 -13.85
C VAL A 126 -1.03 10.48 -14.93
N GLY A 127 -0.86 9.17 -15.12
CA GLY A 127 0.20 8.62 -15.97
C GLY A 127 -0.29 7.82 -17.19
N PRO A 128 0.58 6.99 -17.79
CA PRO A 128 1.81 6.45 -17.21
C PRO A 128 3.04 7.37 -17.33
N TYR A 129 3.72 7.63 -16.21
CA TYR A 129 5.05 8.24 -16.18
C TYR A 129 6.11 7.20 -15.84
N VAL A 130 7.08 7.02 -16.74
CA VAL A 130 8.19 6.07 -16.56
C VAL A 130 9.44 6.84 -16.14
N LEU A 131 10.05 6.40 -15.04
CA LEU A 131 11.28 6.96 -14.50
C LEU A 131 12.25 5.82 -14.14
N PRO A 132 13.58 6.00 -14.28
CA PRO A 132 14.56 4.97 -13.98
C PRO A 132 14.44 4.39 -12.56
N GLU A 133 14.09 5.22 -11.57
CA GLU A 133 13.94 4.87 -10.17
C GLU A 133 12.82 3.84 -9.92
N LEU A 134 11.81 3.77 -10.79
CA LEU A 134 10.67 2.87 -10.63
C LEU A 134 11.03 1.41 -10.92
N SER A 135 12.20 1.15 -11.51
CA SER A 135 12.69 -0.20 -11.82
C SER A 135 12.94 -1.05 -10.56
N SER A 136 13.22 -0.41 -9.41
CA SER A 136 13.54 -1.11 -8.17
C SER A 136 12.80 -0.52 -6.98
N PHE A 137 12.22 -1.39 -6.16
CA PHE A 137 11.55 -0.99 -4.91
C PHE A 137 12.17 -1.72 -3.73
N PRO A 138 12.33 -1.04 -2.57
CA PRO A 138 12.61 -1.67 -1.30
C PRO A 138 11.56 -2.72 -0.92
N ARG A 139 11.90 -3.61 0.01
CA ARG A 139 10.97 -4.66 0.50
C ARG A 139 9.70 -4.12 1.16
N SER A 140 9.72 -2.87 1.63
CA SER A 140 8.52 -2.20 2.12
C SER A 140 7.50 -1.91 1.02
N GLY A 141 7.94 -1.96 -0.25
CA GLY A 141 7.14 -1.58 -1.41
C GLY A 141 6.88 -0.08 -1.51
N TRP A 142 7.56 0.72 -0.70
CA TRP A 142 7.55 2.18 -0.74
C TRP A 142 8.89 2.69 -1.25
N LEU A 143 8.84 3.74 -2.05
CA LEU A 143 9.97 4.55 -2.46
C LEU A 143 9.74 5.96 -1.94
N HIS A 144 10.78 6.59 -1.41
CA HIS A 144 10.79 7.98 -0.99
C HIS A 144 11.87 8.71 -1.78
N THR A 145 11.51 9.76 -2.50
CA THR A 145 12.42 10.41 -3.44
C THR A 145 12.06 11.86 -3.69
N SER A 146 13.06 12.74 -3.71
CA SER A 146 12.93 14.14 -4.11
C SER A 146 13.11 14.36 -5.62
N ARG A 147 13.38 13.29 -6.38
CA ARG A 147 13.70 13.36 -7.82
C ARG A 147 12.46 13.29 -8.72
N ILE A 148 11.31 12.96 -8.15
CA ILE A 148 10.05 12.87 -8.87
C ILE A 148 9.31 14.18 -8.60
N ALA A 149 9.28 15.07 -9.58
CA ALA A 149 8.41 16.24 -9.59
C ALA A 149 7.44 16.04 -10.75
N LEU A 150 6.20 15.64 -10.42
CA LEU A 150 5.12 15.37 -11.39
C LEU A 150 4.00 16.38 -11.18
#